data_AF-A0AA90TBI7-F1
#
_entry.id   AF-A0AA90TBI7-F1
#
_cell.length_a   1.000
_cell.length_b   1.000
_cell.length_c   1.000
_cell.angle_alpha   90.00
_cell.angle_beta   90.00
_cell.angle_gamma   90.00
#
_symmetry.space_group_name_H-M   'P 1'
#
loop_
_entity.id
_entity.type
_entity.pdbx_description
1 polymer ?
#
loop_
_entity_poly.entity_id
_entity_poly.type
_entity_poly.pdbx_seq_one_letter_code
_entity_poly.pdbx_strand_id
1 'polypeptide(L)'
;MVDSVEEDADMGGKLATWAEQIEEIGFQKGCAEGKAEGKAEGQVIALRGALGSLLRKRFGELPGPATQRIGQATQAELEQWFERSLNAPSLQAVFDDGAAFT
;
A
#
# COMPACT_ATOMS: atom_id res chain seq x y z
N MET A 1 -60.23 0.55 -1.16
CA MET A 1 -59.50 0.18 0.07
C MET A 1 -58.74 -1.13 -0.16
N VAL A 2 -58.09 -1.27 -1.32
CA VAL A 2 -57.27 -2.43 -1.72
C VAL A 2 -55.88 -2.00 -2.21
N ASP A 3 -55.66 -0.71 -2.53
CA ASP A 3 -54.34 -0.23 -2.98
C ASP A 3 -53.26 -0.25 -1.89
N SER A 4 -53.61 -0.07 -0.59
CA SER A 4 -52.60 -0.02 0.47
C SER A 4 -51.95 -1.38 0.81
N VAL A 5 -52.60 -2.51 0.51
CA VAL A 5 -52.02 -3.84 0.83
C VAL A 5 -51.07 -4.35 -0.27
N GLU A 6 -51.23 -3.86 -1.51
CA GLU A 6 -50.33 -4.16 -2.62
C GLU A 6 -49.02 -3.34 -2.51
N GLU A 7 -49.08 -2.09 -2.03
CA GLU A 7 -47.90 -1.24 -1.82
C GLU A 7 -46.94 -1.77 -0.73
N ASP A 8 -47.48 -2.33 0.35
CA ASP A 8 -46.66 -2.88 1.45
C ASP A 8 -45.89 -4.16 1.03
N ALA A 9 -46.49 -4.99 0.18
CA ALA A 9 -45.84 -6.19 -0.36
C ALA A 9 -44.74 -5.86 -1.38
N ASP A 10 -44.98 -4.86 -2.23
CA ASP A 10 -43.98 -4.34 -3.19
C ASP A 10 -42.79 -3.68 -2.46
N MET A 11 -43.04 -2.97 -1.36
CA MET A 11 -42.00 -2.43 -0.48
C MET A 11 -41.14 -3.53 0.15
N GLY A 12 -41.74 -4.62 0.65
CA GLY A 12 -40.99 -5.74 1.22
C GLY A 12 -40.05 -6.41 0.20
N GLY A 13 -40.52 -6.59 -1.03
CA GLY A 13 -39.70 -7.11 -2.14
C GLY A 13 -38.54 -6.16 -2.50
N LYS A 14 -38.80 -4.86 -2.59
CA LYS A 14 -37.75 -3.85 -2.85
C LYS A 14 -36.69 -3.81 -1.76
N LEU A 15 -37.08 -3.94 -0.49
CA LEU A 15 -36.14 -3.97 0.64
C LEU A 15 -35.21 -5.20 0.58
N ALA A 16 -35.73 -6.37 0.21
CA ALA A 16 -34.91 -7.57 0.02
C ALA A 16 -33.89 -7.38 -1.12
N THR A 17 -34.34 -6.87 -2.27
CA THR A 17 -33.46 -6.58 -3.42
C THR A 17 -32.40 -5.53 -3.09
N TRP A 18 -32.71 -4.54 -2.25
CA TRP A 18 -31.72 -3.57 -1.78
C TRP A 18 -30.72 -4.18 -0.81
N ALA A 19 -31.16 -5.07 0.09
CA ALA A 19 -30.27 -5.76 1.01
C ALA A 19 -29.24 -6.63 0.25
N GLU A 20 -29.70 -7.41 -0.73
CA GLU A 20 -28.84 -8.22 -1.60
C GLU A 20 -27.83 -7.35 -2.37
N GLN A 21 -28.29 -6.23 -2.94
CA GLN A 21 -27.40 -5.31 -3.66
C GLN A 21 -26.35 -4.66 -2.74
N ILE A 22 -26.73 -4.28 -1.52
CA ILE A 22 -25.79 -3.67 -0.56
C ILE A 22 -24.74 -4.70 -0.14
N GLU A 23 -25.14 -5.95 0.10
CA GLU A 23 -24.23 -7.04 0.44
C GLU A 23 -23.23 -7.30 -0.70
N GLU A 24 -23.72 -7.41 -1.94
CA GLU A 24 -22.86 -7.62 -3.10
C GLU A 24 -21.91 -6.43 -3.34
N ILE A 25 -22.41 -5.19 -3.27
CA ILE A 25 -21.56 -3.99 -3.38
C ILE A 25 -20.52 -3.95 -2.26
N GLY A 26 -20.91 -4.30 -1.04
CA GLY A 26 -20.02 -4.36 0.12
C GLY A 26 -18.89 -5.37 -0.08
N PHE A 27 -19.24 -6.59 -0.53
CA PHE A 27 -18.27 -7.63 -0.82
C PHE A 27 -17.32 -7.24 -1.96
N GLN A 28 -17.85 -6.69 -3.05
CA GLN A 28 -17.04 -6.24 -4.19
C GLN A 28 -16.08 -5.12 -3.79
N LYS A 29 -16.55 -4.13 -3.01
CA LYS A 29 -15.70 -3.04 -2.50
C LYS A 29 -14.62 -3.56 -1.57
N GLY A 30 -14.95 -4.42 -0.60
CA GLY A 30 -13.98 -4.99 0.32
C GLY A 30 -12.91 -5.83 -0.38
N CYS A 31 -13.30 -6.64 -1.37
CA CYS A 31 -12.36 -7.41 -2.19
C CYS A 31 -11.43 -6.50 -3.02
N ALA A 32 -11.99 -5.44 -3.62
CA ALA A 32 -11.21 -4.48 -4.38
C ALA A 32 -10.21 -3.71 -3.50
N GLU A 33 -10.65 -3.25 -2.33
CA GLU A 33 -9.81 -2.53 -1.37
C GLU A 33 -8.69 -3.42 -0.81
N GLY A 34 -9.02 -4.64 -0.36
CA GLY A 34 -8.01 -5.58 0.14
C GLY A 34 -6.98 -5.98 -0.91
N LYS A 35 -7.40 -6.11 -2.18
CA LYS A 35 -6.46 -6.35 -3.30
C LYS A 35 -5.55 -5.14 -3.55
N ALA A 36 -6.08 -3.93 -3.44
CA ALA A 36 -5.31 -2.70 -3.64
C ALA A 36 -4.28 -2.51 -2.51
N GLU A 37 -4.71 -2.67 -1.25
CA GLU A 37 -3.84 -2.59 -0.07
C GLU A 37 -2.74 -3.65 -0.11
N GLY A 38 -3.10 -4.92 -0.33
CA GLY A 38 -2.12 -6.01 -0.42
C GLY A 38 -1.11 -5.82 -1.56
N LYS A 39 -1.52 -5.22 -2.68
CA LYS A 39 -0.60 -4.86 -3.76
C LYS A 39 0.37 -3.74 -3.34
N ALA A 40 -0.14 -2.69 -2.69
CA ALA A 40 0.69 -1.58 -2.22
C ALA A 40 1.71 -2.05 -1.17
N GLU A 41 1.28 -2.82 -0.17
CA GLU A 41 2.17 -3.40 0.83
C GLU A 41 3.23 -4.32 0.20
N GLY A 42 2.81 -5.18 -0.74
CA GLY A 42 3.70 -6.08 -1.46
C GLY A 42 4.77 -5.33 -2.26
N GLN A 43 4.42 -4.21 -2.88
CA GLN A 43 5.38 -3.35 -3.59
C GLN A 43 6.44 -2.78 -2.64
N VAL A 44 6.03 -2.27 -1.47
CA VAL A 44 6.97 -1.73 -0.47
C VAL A 44 7.90 -2.82 0.06
N ILE A 45 7.36 -4.00 0.39
CA ILE A 45 8.16 -5.14 0.87
C ILE A 45 9.20 -5.55 -0.19
N ALA A 46 8.78 -5.68 -1.45
CA ALA A 46 9.66 -6.02 -2.55
C ALA A 46 10.77 -4.98 -2.74
N LEU A 47 10.42 -3.70 -2.67
CA LEU A 47 11.36 -2.59 -2.83
C LEU A 47 12.40 -2.55 -1.70
N ARG A 48 11.98 -2.79 -0.44
CA ARG A 48 12.91 -2.95 0.71
C ARG A 48 13.93 -4.06 0.47
N GLY A 49 13.45 -5.23 0.02
CA GLY A 49 14.31 -6.37 -0.28
C GLY A 49 15.30 -6.10 -1.42
N ALA A 50 14.81 -5.46 -2.49
CA ALA A 50 15.62 -5.08 -3.64
C ALA A 50 16.70 -4.06 -3.26
N LEU A 51 16.32 -2.97 -2.58
CA LEU A 51 17.25 -1.94 -2.11
C LEU A 51 18.29 -2.53 -1.15
N GLY A 52 17.86 -3.30 -0.15
CA GLY A 52 18.78 -3.96 0.78
C GLY A 52 19.78 -4.87 0.07
N SER A 53 19.34 -5.62 -0.95
CA SER A 53 20.22 -6.47 -1.76
C SER A 53 21.21 -5.66 -2.60
N LEU A 54 20.75 -4.56 -3.21
CA LEU A 54 21.59 -3.66 -3.99
C LEU A 54 22.67 -3.01 -3.13
N LEU A 55 22.28 -2.45 -1.98
CA LEU A 55 23.22 -1.81 -1.06
C LEU A 55 24.21 -2.83 -0.48
N ARG A 56 23.80 -4.06 -0.18
CA ARG A 56 24.73 -5.13 0.22
C ARG A 56 25.75 -5.45 -0.86
N LYS A 57 25.33 -5.48 -2.13
CA LYS A 57 26.24 -5.73 -3.26
C LYS A 57 27.22 -4.58 -3.51
N ARG A 58 26.81 -3.32 -3.29
CA ARG A 58 27.68 -2.15 -3.52
C ARG A 58 28.61 -1.86 -2.35
N PHE A 59 28.12 -2.00 -1.12
CA PHE A 59 28.80 -1.50 0.09
C PHE A 59 29.17 -2.60 1.08
N GLY A 60 28.78 -3.85 0.85
CA GLY A 60 29.00 -4.97 1.76
C GLY A 60 27.92 -5.08 2.84
N GLU A 61 28.23 -5.72 3.97
CA GLU A 61 27.26 -5.91 5.05
C GLU A 61 26.71 -4.58 5.56
N LEU A 62 25.38 -4.48 5.63
CA LEU A 62 24.70 -3.27 6.05
C LEU A 62 24.68 -3.20 7.58
N PRO A 63 25.06 -2.05 8.17
CA PRO A 63 24.96 -1.89 9.61
C PRO A 63 23.50 -1.97 10.07
N GLY A 64 23.27 -2.44 11.30
CA GLY A 64 21.92 -2.59 11.88
C GLY A 64 21.02 -1.35 11.71
N PRO A 65 21.51 -0.13 11.99
CA PRO A 65 20.75 1.10 11.77
C PRO A 65 20.29 1.32 10.31
N ALA A 66 21.10 0.94 9.32
CA ALA A 66 20.71 1.08 7.91
C ALA A 66 19.60 0.09 7.54
N THR A 67 19.69 -1.16 8.04
CA THR A 67 18.64 -2.17 7.83
C THR A 67 17.32 -1.74 8.48
N GLN A 68 17.38 -1.18 9.69
CA GLN A 68 16.20 -0.64 10.37
C GLN A 68 15.60 0.54 9.59
N ARG A 69 16.43 1.46 9.09
CA ARG A 69 15.96 2.62 8.31
C ARG A 69 15.24 2.18 7.03
N ILE A 70 15.77 1.18 6.30
CA ILE A 70 15.09 0.59 5.14
C ILE A 70 13.76 -0.06 5.55
N GLY A 71 13.73 -0.75 6.68
CA GLY A 71 12.52 -1.42 7.18
C GLY A 71 11.38 -0.46 7.53
N GLN A 72 11.71 0.76 7.98
CA GLN A 72 10.73 1.76 8.41
C GLN A 72 10.39 2.79 7.32
N ALA A 73 11.19 2.84 6.24
CA ALA A 73 11.00 3.80 5.16
C ALA A 73 9.69 3.61 4.40
N THR A 74 9.15 4.73 3.95
CA THR A 74 8.03 4.82 3.01
C THR A 74 8.44 4.38 1.60
N GLN A 75 7.46 4.11 0.75
CA GLN A 75 7.74 3.76 -0.65
C GLN A 75 8.58 4.84 -1.36
N ALA A 76 8.23 6.11 -1.20
CA ALA A 76 8.89 7.22 -1.87
C ALA A 76 10.37 7.36 -1.45
N GLU A 77 10.66 7.20 -0.15
CA GLU A 77 12.03 7.20 0.37
C GLU A 77 12.84 6.04 -0.22
N LEU A 78 12.25 4.84 -0.29
CA LEU A 78 12.90 3.67 -0.86
C LEU A 78 13.20 3.82 -2.35
N GLU A 79 12.27 4.40 -3.13
CA GLU A 79 12.45 4.69 -4.55
C GLU A 79 13.57 5.71 -4.75
N GLN A 80 13.56 6.79 -3.97
CA GLN A 80 14.61 7.80 -4.01
C GLN A 80 15.98 7.24 -3.64
N TRP A 81 16.06 6.42 -2.58
CA TRP A 81 17.30 5.75 -2.20
C TRP A 81 17.76 4.74 -3.24
N PHE A 82 16.83 4.06 -3.93
CA PHE A 82 17.16 3.16 -5.03
C PHE A 82 17.86 3.92 -6.16
N GLU A 83 17.29 5.02 -6.63
CA GLU A 83 17.91 5.85 -7.67
C GLU A 83 19.26 6.43 -7.21
N ARG A 84 19.32 7.00 -6.00
CA ARG A 84 20.57 7.52 -5.42
C ARG A 84 21.63 6.45 -5.31
N SER A 85 21.25 5.22 -4.96
CA SER A 85 22.17 4.10 -4.79
C SER A 85 22.84 3.63 -6.08
N LEU A 86 22.45 4.14 -7.25
CA LEU A 86 23.18 3.85 -8.50
C LEU A 86 24.47 4.67 -8.61
N ASN A 87 24.46 5.91 -8.10
CA ASN A 87 25.55 6.88 -8.27
C ASN A 87 26.25 7.24 -6.96
N ALA A 88 25.61 6.99 -5.81
CA ALA A 88 26.14 7.38 -4.51
C ALA A 88 27.50 6.72 -4.21
N PRO A 89 28.48 7.48 -3.69
CA PRO A 89 29.80 6.96 -3.33
C PRO A 89 29.82 6.22 -1.99
N SER A 90 28.78 6.36 -1.16
CA SER A 90 28.70 5.76 0.17
C SER A 90 27.26 5.50 0.61
N LEU A 91 27.07 4.64 1.60
CA LEU A 91 25.76 4.41 2.24
C LEU A 91 25.17 5.70 2.81
N GLN A 92 26.01 6.55 3.41
CA GLN A 92 25.55 7.82 3.97
C GLN A 92 24.93 8.71 2.88
N ALA A 93 25.58 8.80 1.70
CA ALA A 93 25.07 9.59 0.58
C ALA A 93 23.77 9.04 -0.04
N VAL A 94 23.45 7.75 0.18
CA VAL A 94 22.15 7.18 -0.22
C VAL A 94 21.04 7.70 0.68
N PHE A 95 21.27 7.67 1.99
CA PHE A 95 20.29 8.04 3.02
C PHE A 95 20.26 9.53 3.36
N ASP A 96 21.08 10.34 2.70
CA ASP A 96 21.16 11.76 2.97
C ASP A 96 19.92 12.44 2.38
N ASP A 97 19.00 12.86 3.23
CA ASP A 97 17.71 13.45 2.82
C ASP A 97 17.88 14.92 2.47
N GLY A 98 18.88 15.26 1.65
CA GLY A 98 19.08 16.62 1.14
C GLY A 98 18.80 17.70 2.20
N ALA A 99 19.30 17.50 3.43
CA ALA A 99 19.26 18.54 4.45
C ALA A 99 20.27 19.58 3.98
N ALA A 100 19.80 20.42 3.07
CA ALA A 100 20.39 21.71 2.79
C ALA A 100 20.60 22.35 4.17
N PHE A 101 21.87 22.57 4.47
CA PHE A 101 22.36 23.51 5.46
C PHE A 101 21.34 24.67 5.62
N THR A 102 20.64 24.70 6.75
CA THR A 102 19.96 25.89 7.27
C THR A 102 20.52 26.19 8.63
#